data_AF-U7R1D4-F1
#
_entry.id   AF-U7R1D4-F1
#
_cell.length_a   1.000
_cell.length_b   1.000
_cell.length_c   1.000
_cell.angle_alpha   90.00
_cell.angle_beta   90.00
_cell.angle_gamma   90.00
#
_symmetry.space_group_name_H-M   'P 1'
#
loop_
_entity.id
_entity.type
_entity.pdbx_description
1 polymer ?
#
loop_
_entity_poly.entity_id
_entity_poly.type
_entity_poly.pdbx_seq_one_letter_code
_entity_poly.pdbx_strand_id
1 'polypeptide(L)'
;MTLFKTSILSLIATAFKMIAGLVINKAVSIYIGPAGLALIGQFQSFSQLIMVTAQGAINNGVVKYTAEYGPNGPKTPALFSTAAKISLATSIIVGALLILLSQTAAKEILLDVKYQYVFIVFGFTIILFVLNGLLLSILNGLKEIQTYIKINIIQSIYSLIFTSTLITVLGLNGALIALATNQSIILLIILFLLRKHPIIRWNSFIQPFNSSIAKKLMGYSAWQ
;
A
#
# COMPACT_ATOMS: atom_id res chain seq x y z
N MET A 1 -7.69 -24.01 -10.97
CA MET A 1 -6.22 -24.01 -10.80
C MET A 1 -5.88 -24.91 -9.62
N THR A 2 -4.84 -25.74 -9.72
CA THR A 2 -4.37 -26.51 -8.56
C THR A 2 -3.66 -25.59 -7.57
N LEU A 3 -3.87 -25.81 -6.26
CA LEU A 3 -3.19 -25.09 -5.18
C LEU A 3 -1.68 -25.00 -5.40
N PHE A 4 -1.10 -26.06 -5.97
CA PHE A 4 0.30 -26.13 -6.34
C PHE A 4 0.76 -25.02 -7.30
N LYS A 5 0.01 -24.75 -8.37
CA LYS A 5 0.36 -23.68 -9.33
C LYS A 5 0.27 -22.29 -8.72
N THR A 6 -0.75 -22.05 -7.89
CA THR A 6 -0.90 -20.75 -7.20
C THR A 6 0.18 -20.54 -6.16
N SER A 7 0.58 -21.59 -5.43
CA SER A 7 1.69 -21.50 -4.46
C SER A 7 3.03 -21.22 -5.14
N ILE A 8 3.32 -21.87 -6.28
CA ILE A 8 4.55 -21.60 -7.05
C ILE A 8 4.59 -20.15 -7.53
N LEU A 9 3.49 -19.64 -8.09
CA LEU A 9 3.41 -18.25 -8.54
C LEU A 9 3.63 -17.27 -7.38
N SER A 10 3.07 -17.54 -6.19
CA SER A 10 3.26 -16.70 -5.00
C SER A 10 4.70 -16.74 -4.51
N LEU A 11 5.34 -17.92 -4.58
CA LEU A 11 6.74 -18.09 -4.24
C LEU A 11 7.63 -17.27 -5.19
N ILE A 12 7.36 -17.32 -6.49
CA ILE A 12 8.08 -16.52 -7.49
C ILE A 12 7.94 -15.02 -7.18
N ALA A 13 6.72 -14.52 -6.95
CA ALA A 13 6.52 -13.10 -6.61
C ALA A 13 7.25 -12.70 -5.32
N THR A 14 7.25 -13.58 -4.31
CA THR A 14 7.97 -13.35 -3.06
C THR A 14 9.49 -13.32 -3.30
N ALA A 15 10.02 -14.23 -4.11
CA ALA A 15 11.43 -14.24 -4.48
C ALA A 15 11.85 -12.95 -5.21
N PHE A 16 11.06 -12.47 -6.18
CA PHE A 16 11.32 -11.18 -6.84
C PHE A 16 11.32 -10.02 -5.85
N LYS A 17 10.35 -9.97 -4.93
CA LYS A 17 10.30 -8.95 -3.87
C LYS A 17 11.53 -8.99 -2.97
N MET A 18 11.96 -10.19 -2.57
CA MET A 18 13.15 -10.38 -1.75
C MET A 18 14.43 -9.95 -2.48
N ILE A 19 14.62 -10.39 -3.73
CA ILE A 19 15.77 -10.00 -4.55
C ILE A 19 15.79 -8.48 -4.75
N ALA A 20 14.66 -7.86 -5.07
CA ALA A 20 14.55 -6.42 -5.19
C ALA A 20 14.95 -5.70 -3.89
N GLY A 21 14.45 -6.18 -2.74
CA GLY A 21 14.82 -5.66 -1.42
C GLY A 21 16.31 -5.78 -1.12
N LEU A 22 16.94 -6.92 -1.45
CA LEU A 22 18.38 -7.12 -1.27
C LEU A 22 19.20 -6.15 -2.12
N VAL A 23 18.81 -5.94 -3.38
CA VAL A 23 19.51 -5.00 -4.28
C VAL A 23 19.35 -3.56 -3.79
N ILE A 24 18.15 -3.15 -3.36
CA ILE A 24 17.92 -1.83 -2.78
C ILE A 24 18.77 -1.65 -1.52
N ASN A 25 18.76 -2.63 -0.60
CA ASN A 25 19.57 -2.56 0.63
C ASN A 25 21.07 -2.49 0.33
N LYS A 26 21.54 -3.22 -0.70
CA LYS A 26 22.93 -3.15 -1.16
C LYS A 26 23.25 -1.77 -1.74
N ALA A 27 22.37 -1.19 -2.55
CA ALA A 27 22.53 0.16 -3.09
C ALA A 27 22.62 1.17 -1.94
N VAL A 28 21.73 1.11 -0.95
CA VAL A 28 21.81 1.98 0.23
C VAL A 28 23.15 1.82 0.95
N SER A 29 23.60 0.59 1.19
CA SER A 29 24.86 0.32 1.88
C SER A 29 26.06 0.94 1.16
N ILE A 30 26.10 0.85 -0.18
CA ILE A 30 27.21 1.37 -1.00
C ILE A 30 27.16 2.90 -1.12
N TYR A 31 26.00 3.47 -1.43
CA TYR A 31 25.88 4.89 -1.78
C TYR A 31 25.61 5.82 -0.59
N ILE A 32 25.02 5.30 0.49
CA ILE A 32 24.60 6.11 1.64
C ILE A 32 25.34 5.68 2.92
N GLY A 33 25.66 4.38 3.03
CA GLY A 33 26.35 3.81 4.19
C GLY A 33 25.41 3.32 5.30
N PRO A 34 25.97 2.74 6.38
CA PRO A 34 25.21 2.06 7.43
C PRO A 34 24.22 2.95 8.18
N ALA A 35 24.57 4.22 8.41
CA ALA A 35 23.68 5.19 9.04
C ALA A 35 22.41 5.45 8.19
N GLY A 36 22.55 5.44 6.85
CA GLY A 36 21.42 5.57 5.93
C GLY A 36 20.47 4.39 5.98
N LEU A 37 21.00 3.16 6.11
CA LEU A 37 20.17 1.96 6.30
C LEU A 37 19.31 2.05 7.56
N ALA A 38 19.87 2.57 8.66
CA ALA A 38 19.12 2.75 9.91
C ALA A 38 17.95 3.74 9.73
N LEU A 39 18.19 4.89 9.11
CA LEU A 39 17.16 5.91 8.86
C LEU A 39 16.06 5.40 7.90
N ILE A 40 16.45 4.69 6.85
CA ILE A 40 15.50 4.05 5.93
C ILE A 40 14.66 3.00 6.65
N GLY A 41 15.29 2.17 7.49
CA GLY A 41 14.58 1.18 8.30
C GLY A 41 13.58 1.82 9.27
N GLN A 42 13.97 2.91 9.95
CA GLN A 42 13.08 3.68 10.83
C GLN A 42 11.88 4.25 10.05
N PHE A 43 12.13 4.88 8.90
CA PHE A 43 11.07 5.40 8.04
C PHE A 43 10.14 4.31 7.51
N GLN A 44 10.66 3.14 7.14
CA GLN A 44 9.85 2.01 6.69
C GLN A 44 8.94 1.48 7.80
N SER A 45 9.48 1.27 9.02
CA SER A 45 8.68 0.82 10.17
C SER A 45 7.60 1.84 10.53
N PHE A 46 7.95 3.12 10.57
CA PHE A 46 6.99 4.21 10.76
C PHE A 46 5.91 4.21 9.67
N SER A 47 6.31 4.11 8.40
CA SER A 47 5.39 4.08 7.27
C SER A 47 4.42 2.89 7.36
N GLN A 48 4.89 1.72 7.79
CA GLN A 48 4.02 0.56 8.01
C GLN A 48 2.95 0.83 9.08
N LEU A 49 3.34 1.41 10.22
CA LEU A 49 2.40 1.77 11.30
C LEU A 49 1.37 2.78 10.81
N ILE A 50 1.82 3.87 10.18
CA ILE A 50 0.94 4.89 9.61
C ILE A 50 -0.01 4.29 8.58
N MET A 51 0.46 3.37 7.74
CA MET A 51 -0.37 2.72 6.73
C MET A 51 -1.46 1.84 7.32
N VAL A 52 -1.24 1.14 8.44
CA VAL A 52 -2.29 0.37 9.12
C VAL A 52 -3.40 1.30 9.59
N THR A 53 -3.04 2.41 10.24
CA THR A 53 -3.99 3.42 10.73
C THR A 53 -4.70 4.14 9.58
N ALA A 54 -3.96 4.53 8.53
CA ALA A 54 -4.50 5.25 7.37
C ALA A 54 -5.49 4.41 6.56
N GLN A 55 -5.29 3.09 6.51
CA GLN A 55 -6.23 2.17 5.88
C GLN A 55 -7.46 1.89 6.76
N GLY A 56 -7.50 2.38 8.00
CA GLY A 56 -8.56 2.11 8.97
C GLY A 56 -8.52 0.69 9.53
N ALA A 57 -7.42 -0.03 9.32
CA ALA A 57 -7.24 -1.44 9.72
C ALA A 57 -8.35 -2.40 9.22
N ILE A 58 -9.01 -2.07 8.09
CA ILE A 58 -10.12 -2.87 7.53
C ILE A 58 -9.71 -3.87 6.44
N ASN A 59 -8.46 -3.86 5.97
CA ASN A 59 -8.02 -4.65 4.80
C ASN A 59 -8.33 -6.15 4.94
N ASN A 60 -8.04 -6.75 6.09
CA ASN A 60 -8.32 -8.17 6.33
C ASN A 60 -9.84 -8.44 6.32
N GLY A 61 -10.64 -7.52 6.85
CA GLY A 61 -12.09 -7.56 6.77
C GLY A 61 -12.59 -7.48 5.32
N VAL A 62 -11.99 -6.61 4.50
CA VAL A 62 -12.28 -6.52 3.05
C VAL A 62 -11.98 -7.84 2.36
N VAL A 63 -10.80 -8.44 2.57
CA VAL A 63 -10.45 -9.74 1.99
C VAL A 63 -11.49 -10.80 2.38
N LYS A 64 -11.81 -10.90 3.68
CA LYS A 64 -12.76 -11.90 4.19
C LYS A 64 -14.17 -11.73 3.62
N TYR A 65 -14.75 -10.53 3.75
CA TYR A 65 -16.14 -10.31 3.32
C TYR A 65 -16.29 -10.29 1.80
N THR A 66 -15.23 -9.94 1.06
CA THR A 66 -15.21 -10.11 -0.40
C THR A 66 -15.24 -11.59 -0.78
N ALA A 67 -14.48 -12.43 -0.07
CA ALA A 67 -14.50 -13.88 -0.27
C ALA A 67 -15.84 -14.51 0.16
N GLU A 68 -16.49 -13.98 1.19
CA GLU A 68 -17.78 -14.46 1.70
C GLU A 68 -18.97 -14.06 0.80
N TYR A 69 -19.02 -12.79 0.38
CA TYR A 69 -20.11 -12.30 -0.49
C TYR A 69 -19.95 -12.73 -1.95
N GLY A 70 -18.71 -13.00 -2.36
CA GLY A 70 -18.39 -13.45 -3.71
C GLY A 70 -18.52 -12.36 -4.78
N PRO A 71 -18.10 -12.67 -6.02
CA PRO A 71 -18.03 -11.70 -7.12
C PRO A 71 -19.39 -11.15 -7.58
N ASN A 72 -20.46 -11.94 -7.45
CA ASN A 72 -21.82 -11.58 -7.88
C ASN A 72 -22.79 -11.36 -6.70
N GLY A 73 -22.28 -11.22 -5.48
CA GLY A 73 -23.11 -11.02 -4.30
C GLY A 73 -23.79 -9.63 -4.32
N PRO A 74 -25.07 -9.52 -3.94
CA PRO A 74 -25.76 -8.23 -3.87
C PRO A 74 -25.13 -7.25 -2.87
N LYS A 75 -24.37 -7.78 -1.90
CA LYS A 75 -23.67 -7.00 -0.86
C LYS A 75 -22.26 -6.54 -1.27
N THR A 76 -21.71 -7.06 -2.37
CA THR A 76 -20.33 -6.78 -2.79
C THR A 76 -20.11 -5.31 -3.18
N PRO A 77 -20.99 -4.66 -3.96
CA PRO A 77 -20.88 -3.22 -4.23
C PRO A 77 -20.99 -2.36 -2.97
N ALA A 78 -21.88 -2.71 -2.04
CA ALA A 78 -22.02 -1.99 -0.78
C ALA A 78 -20.78 -2.14 0.11
N LEU A 79 -20.14 -3.31 0.10
CA LEU A 79 -18.86 -3.58 0.77
C LEU A 79 -17.75 -2.69 0.20
N PHE A 80 -17.57 -2.68 -1.12
CA PHE A 80 -16.50 -1.92 -1.77
C PHE A 80 -16.66 -0.42 -1.57
N SER A 81 -17.87 0.11 -1.72
CA SER A 81 -18.12 1.53 -1.46
C SER A 81 -17.90 1.91 0.00
N THR A 82 -18.38 1.09 0.93
CA THR A 82 -18.19 1.36 2.37
C THR A 82 -16.71 1.30 2.75
N ALA A 83 -15.97 0.29 2.28
CA ALA A 83 -14.55 0.18 2.52
C ALA A 83 -13.76 1.34 1.91
N ALA A 84 -14.06 1.72 0.66
CA ALA A 84 -13.44 2.88 0.02
C ALA A 84 -13.70 4.17 0.78
N LYS A 85 -14.93 4.42 1.24
CA LYS A 85 -15.27 5.62 2.03
C LYS A 85 -14.54 5.66 3.37
N ILE A 86 -14.48 4.53 4.09
CA ILE A 86 -13.76 4.43 5.35
C ILE A 86 -12.27 4.71 5.11
N SER A 87 -11.65 3.95 4.20
CA SER A 87 -10.23 4.09 3.88
C SER A 87 -9.87 5.49 3.38
N LEU A 88 -10.71 6.12 2.55
CA LEU A 88 -10.52 7.50 2.11
C LEU A 88 -10.62 8.48 3.28
N ALA A 89 -11.65 8.38 4.11
CA ALA A 89 -11.81 9.27 5.26
C ALA A 89 -10.63 9.14 6.24
N THR A 90 -10.24 7.92 6.60
CA THR A 90 -9.10 7.68 7.50
C THR A 90 -7.78 8.14 6.89
N SER A 91 -7.57 7.91 5.59
CA SER A 91 -6.34 8.33 4.91
C SER A 91 -6.21 9.86 4.83
N ILE A 92 -7.31 10.59 4.62
CA ILE A 92 -7.31 12.05 4.63
C ILE A 92 -6.99 12.58 6.03
N ILE A 93 -7.61 12.02 7.08
CA ILE A 93 -7.36 12.42 8.46
C ILE A 93 -5.90 12.14 8.84
N VAL A 94 -5.41 10.93 8.58
CA VAL A 94 -4.03 10.55 8.91
C VAL A 94 -3.02 11.32 8.07
N GLY A 95 -3.28 11.54 6.79
CA GLY A 95 -2.44 12.36 5.92
C GLY A 95 -2.35 13.81 6.40
N ALA A 96 -3.47 14.42 6.77
CA ALA A 96 -3.51 15.77 7.34
C ALA A 96 -2.73 15.84 8.67
N LEU A 97 -2.96 14.90 9.59
CA LEU A 97 -2.21 14.81 10.84
C LEU A 97 -0.70 14.64 10.60
N LEU A 98 -0.31 13.84 9.61
CA LEU A 98 1.08 13.63 9.26
C LEU A 98 1.75 14.91 8.73
N ILE A 99 1.03 15.70 7.92
CA ILE A 99 1.52 16.99 7.42
C ILE A 99 1.67 17.99 8.58
N LEU A 100 0.67 18.07 9.46
CA LEU A 100 0.70 18.97 10.63
C LEU A 100 1.83 18.61 11.60
N LEU A 101 2.09 17.31 11.81
CA LEU A 101 3.14 16.81 12.69
C LEU A 101 4.46 16.51 11.95
N SER A 102 4.60 16.96 10.70
CA SER A 102 5.73 16.58 9.82
C SER A 102 7.10 16.95 10.40
N GLN A 103 7.20 18.09 11.07
CA GLN A 103 8.45 18.55 11.68
C GLN A 103 8.85 17.66 12.86
N THR A 104 7.90 17.34 13.74
CA THR A 104 8.10 16.43 14.87
C THR A 104 8.44 15.04 14.37
N ALA A 105 7.72 14.53 13.38
CA ALA A 105 7.99 13.23 12.78
C ALA A 105 9.40 13.16 12.17
N ALA A 106 9.85 14.20 11.47
CA ALA A 106 11.21 14.24 10.92
C ALA A 106 12.30 14.26 12.01
N LYS A 107 12.09 15.03 13.08
CA LYS A 107 13.03 15.09 14.19
C LYS A 107 13.11 13.78 14.97
N GLU A 108 11.98 13.15 15.28
CA GLU A 108 11.95 11.94 16.12
C GLU A 108 12.27 10.66 15.33
N ILE A 109 11.81 10.56 14.07
CA ILE A 109 11.97 9.35 13.25
C ILE A 109 13.22 9.40 12.37
N LEU A 110 13.59 10.57 11.85
CA LEU A 110 14.75 10.71 10.97
C LEU A 110 15.91 11.48 11.60
N LEU A 111 15.80 11.85 12.89
CA LEU A 111 16.83 12.53 13.69
C LEU A 111 17.25 13.91 13.14
N ASP A 112 16.56 14.43 12.12
CA ASP A 112 16.92 15.67 11.45
C ASP A 112 15.70 16.32 10.78
N VAL A 113 15.46 17.59 11.12
CA VAL A 113 14.33 18.39 10.63
C VAL A 113 14.42 18.63 9.12
N LYS A 114 15.60 18.53 8.51
CA LYS A 114 15.77 18.73 7.06
C LYS A 114 14.94 17.77 6.21
N TYR A 115 14.51 16.63 6.79
CA TYR A 115 13.67 15.64 6.11
C TYR A 115 12.17 15.87 6.28
N GLN A 116 11.73 17.00 6.84
CA GLN A 116 10.31 17.34 7.00
C GLN A 116 9.52 17.19 5.69
N TYR A 117 10.12 17.58 4.56
CA TYR A 117 9.48 17.49 3.25
C TYR A 117 9.06 16.05 2.89
N VAL A 118 9.79 15.03 3.36
CA VAL A 118 9.47 13.61 3.11
C VAL A 118 8.13 13.25 3.74
N PHE A 119 7.88 13.72 4.97
CA PHE A 119 6.61 13.50 5.68
C PHE A 119 5.46 14.28 5.07
N ILE A 120 5.73 15.50 4.57
CA ILE A 120 4.72 16.28 3.84
C ILE A 120 4.32 15.55 2.56
N VAL A 121 5.30 15.13 1.75
CA VAL A 121 5.07 14.34 0.53
C VAL A 121 4.33 13.05 0.86
N PHE A 122 4.76 12.34 1.90
CA PHE A 122 4.10 11.10 2.32
C PHE A 122 2.65 11.34 2.76
N GLY A 123 2.38 12.44 3.47
CA GLY A 123 1.02 12.85 3.84
C GLY A 123 0.09 13.01 2.64
N PHE A 124 0.57 13.59 1.54
CA PHE A 124 -0.20 13.71 0.30
C PHE A 124 -0.36 12.38 -0.44
N THR A 125 0.66 11.52 -0.43
CA THR A 125 0.64 10.25 -1.18
C THR A 125 -0.06 9.12 -0.43
N ILE A 126 -0.27 9.23 0.89
CA ILE A 126 -0.94 8.21 1.73
C ILE A 126 -2.27 7.75 1.11
N ILE A 127 -3.07 8.66 0.56
CA ILE A 127 -4.33 8.31 -0.10
C ILE A 127 -4.12 7.32 -1.26
N LEU A 128 -3.03 7.47 -2.01
CA LEU A 128 -2.68 6.60 -3.13
C LEU A 128 -2.25 5.21 -2.64
N PHE A 129 -1.47 5.17 -1.55
CA PHE A 129 -1.10 3.91 -0.90
C PHE A 129 -2.33 3.16 -0.39
N VAL A 130 -3.26 3.88 0.24
CA VAL A 130 -4.48 3.30 0.82
C VAL A 130 -5.41 2.74 -0.26
N LEU A 131 -5.61 3.47 -1.36
CA LEU A 131 -6.38 2.98 -2.51
C LEU A 131 -5.74 1.74 -3.16
N ASN A 132 -4.41 1.73 -3.28
CA ASN A 132 -3.67 0.60 -3.78
C ASN A 132 -3.87 -0.65 -2.91
N GLY A 133 -3.70 -0.51 -1.60
CA GLY A 133 -3.92 -1.57 -0.62
C GLY A 133 -5.36 -2.10 -0.62
N LEU A 134 -6.34 -1.22 -0.78
CA LEU A 134 -7.75 -1.60 -0.89
C LEU A 134 -8.02 -2.45 -2.14
N LEU A 135 -7.52 -2.04 -3.32
CA LEU A 135 -7.70 -2.79 -4.57
C LEU A 135 -7.03 -4.17 -4.49
N LEU A 136 -5.82 -4.25 -3.92
CA LEU A 136 -5.14 -5.52 -3.68
C LEU A 136 -5.91 -6.42 -2.72
N SER A 137 -6.50 -5.85 -1.67
CA SER A 137 -7.35 -6.59 -0.71
C SER A 137 -8.60 -7.15 -1.37
N ILE A 138 -9.23 -6.37 -2.26
CA ILE A 138 -10.38 -6.83 -3.06
C ILE A 138 -9.98 -7.97 -3.98
N LEU A 139 -8.90 -7.83 -4.76
CA LEU A 139 -8.41 -8.89 -5.65
C LEU A 139 -8.07 -10.19 -4.90
N ASN A 140 -7.45 -10.05 -3.73
CA ASN A 140 -7.14 -11.18 -2.86
C ASN A 140 -8.42 -11.87 -2.37
N GLY A 141 -9.42 -11.10 -1.93
CA GLY A 141 -10.72 -11.62 -1.50
C GLY A 141 -11.53 -12.27 -2.64
N LEU A 142 -11.42 -11.76 -3.86
CA LEU A 142 -12.02 -12.38 -5.06
C LEU A 142 -11.32 -13.69 -5.49
N LYS A 143 -10.21 -14.06 -4.83
CA LYS A 143 -9.37 -15.20 -5.18
C LYS A 143 -8.81 -15.11 -6.60
N GLU A 144 -8.65 -13.89 -7.13
CA GLU A 144 -7.98 -13.63 -8.41
C GLU A 144 -6.45 -13.61 -8.23
N ILE A 145 -5.92 -14.75 -7.76
CA ILE A 145 -4.53 -14.88 -7.32
C ILE A 145 -3.56 -14.56 -8.48
N GLN A 146 -3.90 -14.92 -9.73
CA GLN A 146 -3.05 -14.60 -10.88
C GLN A 146 -2.88 -13.09 -11.09
N THR A 147 -3.99 -12.33 -11.07
CA THR A 147 -3.99 -10.87 -11.23
C THR A 147 -3.25 -10.22 -10.07
N TYR A 148 -3.51 -10.68 -8.83
CA TYR A 148 -2.83 -10.22 -7.63
C TYR A 148 -1.30 -10.41 -7.69
N ILE A 149 -0.85 -11.60 -8.09
CA ILE A 149 0.58 -11.93 -8.22
C ILE A 149 1.23 -11.11 -9.33
N LYS A 150 0.58 -10.99 -10.50
CA LYS A 150 1.09 -10.19 -11.62
C LYS A 150 1.33 -8.73 -11.20
N ILE A 151 0.38 -8.15 -10.46
CA ILE A 151 0.54 -6.80 -9.92
C ILE A 151 1.73 -6.73 -8.97
N ASN A 152 1.88 -7.68 -8.03
CA ASN A 152 3.00 -7.69 -7.09
C ASN A 152 4.38 -7.83 -7.76
N ILE A 153 4.47 -8.60 -8.85
CA ILE A 153 5.71 -8.71 -9.63
C ILE A 153 6.03 -7.37 -10.29
N ILE A 154 5.05 -6.73 -10.94
CA ILE A 154 5.22 -5.41 -11.57
C ILE A 154 5.64 -4.38 -10.52
N GLN A 155 5.01 -4.39 -9.34
CA GLN A 155 5.38 -3.54 -8.21
C GLN A 155 6.83 -3.74 -7.78
N SER A 156 7.27 -5.00 -7.66
CA SER A 156 8.62 -5.32 -7.22
C SER A 156 9.68 -4.84 -8.23
N ILE A 157 9.45 -5.07 -9.52
CA ILE A 157 10.34 -4.61 -10.60
C ILE A 157 10.37 -3.09 -10.67
N TYR A 158 9.20 -2.44 -10.65
CA TYR A 158 9.09 -0.99 -10.66
C TYR A 158 9.80 -0.36 -9.45
N SER A 159 9.51 -0.87 -8.24
CA SER A 159 10.11 -0.40 -7.00
C SER A 159 11.62 -0.55 -7.03
N LEU A 160 12.14 -1.65 -7.58
CA LEU A 160 13.58 -1.87 -7.73
C LEU A 160 14.22 -0.78 -8.60
N ILE A 161 13.68 -0.57 -9.81
CA ILE A 161 14.23 0.40 -10.77
C ILE A 161 14.12 1.82 -10.19
N PHE A 162 12.91 2.21 -9.78
CA PHE A 162 12.62 3.56 -9.30
C PHE A 162 13.44 3.92 -8.06
N THR A 163 13.46 3.03 -7.05
CA THR A 163 14.19 3.29 -5.80
C THR A 163 15.69 3.29 -6.04
N SER A 164 16.23 2.36 -6.83
CA SER A 164 17.67 2.29 -7.10
C SER A 164 18.15 3.53 -7.87
N THR A 165 17.41 3.98 -8.89
CA THR A 165 17.75 5.21 -9.63
C THR A 165 17.72 6.44 -8.73
N LEU A 166 16.74 6.57 -7.84
CA LEU A 166 16.70 7.71 -6.91
C LEU A 166 17.85 7.66 -5.90
N ILE A 167 18.21 6.47 -5.40
CA ILE A 167 19.35 6.29 -4.51
C ILE A 167 20.66 6.71 -5.19
N THR A 168 20.89 6.32 -6.45
CA THR A 168 22.15 6.65 -7.13
C THR A 168 22.29 8.13 -7.47
N VAL A 169 21.18 8.83 -7.73
CA VAL A 169 21.20 10.25 -8.12
C VAL A 169 21.14 11.18 -6.90
N LEU A 170 20.34 10.85 -5.89
CA LEU A 170 20.01 11.75 -4.76
C LEU A 170 20.42 11.18 -3.38
N GLY A 171 21.05 10.01 -3.33
CA GLY A 171 21.46 9.37 -2.08
C GLY A 171 20.28 9.10 -1.14
N LEU A 172 20.43 9.47 0.12
CA LEU A 172 19.42 9.26 1.16
C LEU A 172 18.10 10.00 0.89
N ASN A 173 18.17 11.23 0.38
CA ASN A 173 16.98 11.98 -0.02
C ASN A 173 16.18 11.22 -1.08
N GLY A 174 16.88 10.67 -2.07
CA GLY A 174 16.28 9.82 -3.09
C GLY A 174 15.60 8.59 -2.52
N ALA A 175 16.24 7.88 -1.59
CA ALA A 175 15.66 6.72 -0.94
C ALA A 175 14.36 7.05 -0.19
N LEU A 176 14.37 8.13 0.59
CA LEU A 176 13.22 8.57 1.38
C LEU A 176 12.05 9.03 0.50
N ILE A 177 12.34 9.81 -0.56
CA ILE A 177 11.33 10.22 -1.55
C ILE A 177 10.77 8.99 -2.26
N ALA A 178 11.63 8.05 -2.66
CA ALA A 178 11.19 6.83 -3.34
C ALA A 178 10.20 6.06 -2.46
N LEU A 179 10.51 5.87 -1.18
CA LEU A 179 9.63 5.19 -0.23
C LEU A 179 8.31 5.93 -0.01
N ALA A 180 8.33 7.26 0.09
CA ALA A 180 7.13 8.07 0.26
C ALA A 180 6.25 8.12 -1.00
N THR A 181 6.81 7.92 -2.19
CA THR A 181 6.09 8.14 -3.46
C THR A 181 5.81 6.86 -4.26
N ASN A 182 6.41 5.72 -3.90
CA ASN A 182 6.41 4.49 -4.68
C ASN A 182 5.00 4.05 -5.16
N GLN A 183 4.01 4.09 -4.26
CA GLN A 183 2.66 3.60 -4.61
C GLN A 183 1.88 4.53 -5.53
N SER A 184 2.33 5.78 -5.74
CA SER A 184 1.64 6.74 -6.60
C SER A 184 1.57 6.25 -8.04
N ILE A 185 2.72 5.80 -8.57
CA ILE A 185 2.81 5.28 -9.94
C ILE A 185 2.21 3.87 -10.02
N ILE A 186 2.42 3.04 -9.00
CA ILE A 186 1.83 1.71 -8.95
C ILE A 186 0.31 1.77 -9.00
N LEU A 187 -0.32 2.71 -8.29
CA LEU A 187 -1.78 2.87 -8.33
C LEU A 187 -2.26 3.12 -9.76
N LEU A 188 -1.58 3.98 -10.52
CA LEU A 188 -1.92 4.23 -11.93
C LEU A 188 -1.82 2.96 -12.77
N ILE A 189 -0.77 2.16 -12.56
CA ILE A 189 -0.59 0.86 -13.23
C ILE A 189 -1.73 -0.10 -12.88
N ILE A 190 -2.10 -0.20 -11.61
CA ILE A 190 -3.21 -1.07 -11.16
C ILE A 190 -4.53 -0.60 -11.77
N LEU A 191 -4.84 0.69 -11.72
CA LEU A 191 -6.07 1.25 -12.31
C LEU A 191 -6.13 0.97 -13.81
N PHE A 192 -5.01 1.06 -14.52
CA PHE A 192 -4.93 0.71 -15.94
C PHE A 192 -5.21 -0.78 -16.19
N LEU A 193 -4.58 -1.68 -15.43
CA LEU A 193 -4.79 -3.13 -15.50
C LEU A 193 -6.23 -3.53 -15.18
N LEU A 194 -6.85 -2.87 -14.20
CA LEU A 194 -8.20 -3.18 -13.72
C LEU A 194 -9.31 -2.45 -14.48
N ARG A 195 -9.00 -1.57 -15.43
CA ARG A 195 -10.01 -0.78 -16.17
C ARG A 195 -11.10 -1.62 -16.85
N LYS A 196 -10.74 -2.83 -17.30
CA LYS A 196 -11.66 -3.76 -17.97
C LYS A 196 -12.17 -4.88 -17.05
N HIS A 197 -11.94 -4.77 -15.75
CA HIS A 197 -12.31 -5.82 -14.80
C HIS A 197 -13.84 -5.93 -14.69
N PRO A 198 -14.40 -7.16 -14.69
CA PRO A 198 -15.86 -7.35 -14.68
C PRO A 198 -16.52 -6.85 -13.38
N ILE A 199 -15.84 -7.02 -12.24
CA ILE A 199 -16.39 -6.74 -10.90
C ILE A 199 -15.92 -5.40 -10.30
N ILE A 200 -14.63 -5.06 -10.47
CA ILE A 200 -14.03 -3.81 -10.00
C ILE A 200 -14.34 -2.71 -11.01
N ARG A 201 -15.56 -2.19 -10.96
CA ARG A 201 -16.04 -1.08 -11.79
C ARG A 201 -16.34 0.13 -10.92
N TRP A 202 -16.28 1.32 -11.50
CA TRP A 202 -16.62 2.57 -10.81
C TRP A 202 -17.98 2.48 -10.09
N ASN A 203 -19.00 1.92 -10.73
CA ASN A 203 -20.34 1.71 -10.16
C ASN A 203 -20.33 0.89 -8.85
N SER A 204 -19.37 -0.03 -8.69
CA SER A 204 -19.22 -0.84 -7.48
C SER A 204 -18.77 -0.02 -6.27
N PHE A 205 -18.29 1.21 -6.46
CA PHE A 205 -17.79 2.09 -5.39
C PHE A 205 -18.74 3.26 -5.06
N ILE A 206 -19.87 3.40 -5.77
CA ILE A 206 -20.77 4.58 -5.63
C ILE A 206 -21.94 4.34 -4.66
N GLN A 207 -22.15 3.09 -4.21
CA GLN A 207 -23.26 2.74 -3.33
C GLN A 207 -23.30 3.56 -2.01
N PRO A 208 -24.47 3.78 -1.39
CA PRO A 208 -24.55 4.51 -0.13
C PRO A 208 -23.77 3.78 0.98
N PHE A 209 -23.29 4.56 1.95
CA PHE A 209 -22.54 4.02 3.07
C PHE A 209 -23.42 3.08 3.91
N ASN A 210 -22.94 1.88 4.20
CA ASN A 210 -23.68 0.90 4.99
C ASN A 210 -23.06 0.72 6.38
N SER A 211 -23.71 1.28 7.41
CA SER A 211 -23.24 1.22 8.80
C SER A 211 -23.13 -0.20 9.37
N SER A 212 -23.93 -1.16 8.88
CA SER A 212 -23.84 -2.57 9.30
C SER A 212 -22.56 -3.22 8.77
N ILE A 213 -22.22 -2.97 7.50
CA ILE A 213 -20.96 -3.44 6.90
C ILE A 213 -19.77 -2.73 7.54
N ALA A 214 -19.88 -1.43 7.83
CA ALA A 214 -18.83 -0.68 8.50
C ALA A 214 -18.49 -1.27 9.88
N LYS A 215 -19.49 -1.61 10.69
CA LYS A 215 -19.28 -2.29 11.99
C LYS A 215 -18.58 -3.64 11.83
N LYS A 216 -18.96 -4.42 10.81
CA LYS A 216 -18.30 -5.70 10.49
C LYS A 216 -16.84 -5.53 10.11
N LEU A 217 -16.53 -4.52 9.29
CA LEU A 217 -15.16 -4.18 8.90
C LEU A 217 -14.32 -3.74 10.10
N MET A 218 -14.87 -2.89 10.98
CA MET A 218 -14.20 -2.45 12.21
C MET A 218 -14.05 -3.58 13.24
N GLY A 219 -14.93 -4.59 13.25
CA GLY A 219 -14.74 -5.78 14.09
C GLY A 219 -13.44 -6.54 13.79
N TYR A 220 -12.90 -6.38 12.57
CA TYR A 220 -11.62 -6.94 12.15
C TYR A 220 -10.41 -6.02 12.38
N SER A 221 -10.64 -4.71 12.61
CA SER A 221 -9.53 -3.78 12.89
C SER A 221 -8.92 -3.98 14.27
N ALA A 222 -9.63 -4.63 15.21
CA ALA A 222 -9.16 -4.90 16.57
C ALA A 222 -8.22 -6.12 16.69
N TRP A 223 -8.04 -6.90 15.61
CA TRP A 223 -7.27 -8.15 15.59
C TRP A 223 -6.10 -8.12 14.58
N GLN A 224 -5.60 -6.92 14.22
CA GLN A 224 -4.48 -6.73 13.29
C GLN A 224 -3.14 -6.54 13.99
#